data_AF-A0A1A6AJT3-F1
#
_entry.id   AF-A0A1A6AJT3-F1
#
_cell.length_a   1.000
_cell.length_b   1.000
_cell.length_c   1.000
_cell.angle_alpha   90.00
_cell.angle_beta   90.00
_cell.angle_gamma   90.00
#
_symmetry.space_group_name_H-M   'P 1'
#
loop_
_entity.id
_entity.type
_entity.pdbx_description
1 polymer ?
#
loop_
_entity_poly.entity_id
_entity_poly.type
_entity_poly.pdbx_seq_one_letter_code
_entity_poly.pdbx_strand_id
1 'polypeptide(L)'
;MRKLNDRGNVAIISCLLITVLLGFTAYVLDVGMVYIEKTKLTNAIDSGALAAVLELPDNEMKARTAAVDYLQKNNVDPSLALITVGVDHKSIQIEEVKNVKHLFAQVIGINSSNIKAKTKAVVAPAKSVTGGIRPFAVEVYKFSYGDLVTLKEDAGDGYSGNYGAVSLGGSGESVFRANALYGYSGTISVGDYIDTEPGNMAGACNDIKKYINSEYSTFDNFPRDSIRLWIMPLVDSLAVSGQKSVLVVGFAAFYVEDVTNNSGKIEVKGRFVRFVLNCPVDTNLNDTGLYGAKLSK
;
A
#
# COMPACT_ATOMS: atom_id res chain seq x y z
N MET A 1 -59.19 -60.55 -10.00
CA MET A 1 -58.40 -59.45 -9.37
C MET A 1 -57.86 -58.54 -10.46
N ARG A 2 -58.38 -57.32 -10.56
CA ARG A 2 -57.98 -56.32 -11.55
C ARG A 2 -56.69 -55.66 -11.03
N LYS A 3 -55.54 -55.85 -11.69
CA LYS A 3 -54.30 -55.15 -11.33
C LYS A 3 -54.53 -53.65 -11.53
N LEU A 4 -54.53 -52.89 -10.43
CA LEU A 4 -54.56 -51.44 -10.47
C LEU A 4 -53.25 -50.96 -11.13
N ASN A 5 -53.39 -49.94 -11.96
CA ASN A 5 -52.38 -49.52 -12.92
C ASN A 5 -51.37 -48.58 -12.24
N ASP A 6 -50.37 -49.13 -11.53
CA ASP A 6 -49.41 -48.36 -10.72
C ASP A 6 -48.52 -47.38 -11.52
N ARG A 7 -48.54 -47.46 -12.86
CA ARG A 7 -47.81 -46.53 -13.74
C ARG A 7 -48.24 -45.07 -13.60
N GLY A 8 -49.50 -44.81 -13.25
CA GLY A 8 -50.02 -43.44 -13.06
C GLY A 8 -49.48 -42.78 -11.79
N ASN A 9 -49.31 -43.55 -10.71
CA ASN A 9 -48.86 -43.02 -9.43
C ASN A 9 -47.36 -42.67 -9.45
N VAL A 10 -46.56 -43.50 -10.13
CA VAL A 10 -45.13 -43.22 -10.36
C VAL A 10 -44.96 -41.92 -11.16
N ALA A 11 -45.75 -41.70 -12.21
CA ALA A 11 -45.67 -40.47 -13.00
C ALA A 11 -45.96 -39.21 -12.16
N ILE A 12 -46.96 -39.25 -11.27
CA ILE A 12 -47.30 -38.13 -10.38
C ILE A 12 -46.15 -37.82 -9.42
N ILE A 13 -45.60 -38.86 -8.77
CA ILE A 13 -44.48 -38.71 -7.83
C ILE A 13 -43.24 -38.18 -8.55
N SER A 14 -42.92 -38.71 -9.75
CA SER A 14 -41.80 -38.23 -10.56
C SER A 14 -41.96 -36.77 -10.96
N CYS A 15 -43.14 -36.34 -11.41
CA CYS A 15 -43.41 -34.94 -11.74
C CYS A 15 -43.20 -34.04 -10.52
N LEU A 16 -43.78 -34.38 -9.37
CA LEU A 16 -43.60 -33.62 -8.13
C LEU A 16 -42.12 -33.51 -7.74
N LEU A 17 -41.38 -34.61 -7.83
CA LEU A 17 -39.97 -34.67 -7.44
C LEU A 17 -39.09 -33.83 -8.39
N ILE A 18 -39.35 -33.88 -9.70
CA ILE A 18 -38.67 -33.03 -10.69
C ILE A 18 -39.00 -31.55 -10.44
N THR A 19 -40.26 -31.20 -10.15
CA THR A 19 -40.65 -29.82 -9.83
C THR A 19 -39.92 -29.31 -8.59
N VAL A 20 -39.84 -30.13 -7.54
CA VAL A 20 -39.10 -29.78 -6.31
C VAL A 20 -37.61 -29.61 -6.60
N LEU A 21 -36.99 -30.53 -7.36
CA LEU A 21 -35.59 -30.42 -7.75
C LEU A 21 -35.32 -29.14 -8.56
N LEU A 22 -36.18 -28.82 -9.54
CA LEU A 22 -36.08 -27.59 -10.32
C LEU A 22 -36.28 -26.34 -9.46
N GLY A 23 -37.16 -26.40 -8.46
CA GLY A 23 -37.34 -25.30 -7.49
C GLY A 23 -36.08 -25.05 -6.68
N PHE A 24 -35.40 -26.10 -6.23
CA PHE A 24 -34.13 -25.96 -5.51
C PHE A 24 -33.00 -25.46 -6.42
N THR A 25 -32.90 -25.93 -7.67
CA THR A 25 -31.87 -25.42 -8.59
C THR A 25 -32.09 -23.94 -8.92
N ALA A 26 -33.33 -23.54 -9.18
CA ALA A 26 -33.72 -22.14 -9.36
C ALA A 26 -33.28 -21.27 -8.17
N TYR A 27 -33.62 -21.71 -6.95
CA TYR A 27 -33.25 -21.01 -5.73
C TYR A 27 -31.73 -20.86 -5.57
N VAL A 28 -30.97 -21.95 -5.77
CA VAL A 28 -29.51 -21.95 -5.68
C VAL A 28 -28.90 -21.02 -6.72
N LEU A 29 -29.40 -21.00 -7.96
CA LEU A 29 -28.90 -20.13 -9.02
C LEU A 29 -29.12 -18.64 -8.70
N ASP A 30 -30.29 -18.27 -8.18
CA ASP A 30 -30.58 -16.89 -7.82
C ASP A 30 -29.75 -16.40 -6.64
N VAL A 31 -29.64 -17.20 -5.57
CA VAL A 31 -28.79 -16.87 -4.42
C VAL A 31 -27.32 -16.81 -4.83
N GLY A 32 -26.88 -17.75 -5.67
CA GLY A 32 -25.52 -17.78 -6.22
C GLY A 32 -25.21 -16.52 -7.03
N MET A 33 -26.14 -16.07 -7.87
CA MET A 33 -25.98 -14.84 -8.64
C MET A 33 -25.83 -13.61 -7.73
N VAL A 34 -26.70 -13.45 -6.73
CA VAL A 34 -26.62 -12.33 -5.78
C VAL A 34 -25.30 -12.34 -5.03
N TYR A 35 -24.84 -13.51 -4.60
CA TYR A 35 -23.56 -13.66 -3.90
C TYR A 35 -22.35 -13.29 -4.78
N ILE A 36 -22.36 -13.73 -6.04
CA ILE A 36 -21.31 -13.38 -7.01
C ILE A 36 -21.29 -11.87 -7.25
N GLU A 37 -22.44 -11.24 -7.48
CA GLU A 37 -22.53 -9.80 -7.71
C GLU A 37 -22.13 -9.00 -6.46
N LYS A 38 -22.47 -9.48 -5.26
CA LYS A 38 -22.01 -8.89 -4.00
C LYS A 38 -20.49 -8.95 -3.85
N THR A 39 -19.88 -10.06 -4.23
CA THR A 39 -18.42 -10.23 -4.18
C THR A 39 -17.73 -9.33 -5.19
N LYS A 40 -18.21 -9.27 -6.43
CA LYS A 40 -17.70 -8.36 -7.47
C LYS A 40 -17.77 -6.91 -7.03
N LEU A 41 -18.92 -6.47 -6.51
CA LEU A 41 -19.10 -5.11 -6.03
C LEU A 41 -18.14 -4.79 -4.88
N THR A 42 -17.98 -5.71 -3.92
CA THR A 42 -17.08 -5.52 -2.78
C THR A 42 -15.62 -5.41 -3.24
N ASN A 43 -15.16 -6.28 -4.12
CA ASN A 43 -13.80 -6.23 -4.67
C ASN A 43 -13.55 -4.94 -5.46
N ALA A 44 -14.56 -4.45 -6.19
CA ALA A 44 -14.47 -3.20 -6.94
C ALA A 44 -14.27 -1.99 -6.01
N ILE A 45 -15.11 -1.86 -4.97
CA ILE A 45 -15.00 -0.75 -4.01
C ILE A 45 -13.74 -0.87 -3.13
N ASP A 46 -13.28 -2.08 -2.81
CA ASP A 46 -12.03 -2.32 -2.07
C ASP A 46 -10.84 -1.83 -2.88
N SER A 47 -10.79 -2.19 -4.17
CA SER A 47 -9.75 -1.75 -5.08
C SER A 47 -9.78 -0.23 -5.26
N GLY A 48 -10.97 0.36 -5.42
CA GLY A 48 -11.14 1.80 -5.51
C GLY A 48 -10.70 2.54 -4.25
N ALA A 49 -11.05 2.04 -3.07
CA ALA A 49 -10.66 2.64 -1.80
C ALA A 49 -9.15 2.53 -1.56
N LEU A 50 -8.54 1.38 -1.86
CA LEU A 50 -7.09 1.18 -1.76
C LEU A 50 -6.31 2.06 -2.74
N ALA A 51 -6.77 2.19 -3.99
CA ALA A 51 -6.10 3.07 -4.95
C ALA A 51 -6.19 4.55 -4.52
N ALA A 52 -7.37 4.98 -4.07
CA ALA A 52 -7.61 6.36 -3.68
C ALA A 52 -6.83 6.78 -2.44
N VAL A 53 -6.71 5.89 -1.43
CA VAL A 53 -6.04 6.23 -0.18
C VAL A 53 -4.53 6.45 -0.37
N LEU A 54 -3.92 5.97 -1.46
CA LEU A 54 -2.51 6.19 -1.77
C LEU A 54 -2.19 7.64 -2.18
N GLU A 55 -3.21 8.43 -2.51
CA GLU A 55 -3.09 9.86 -2.84
C GLU A 55 -3.35 10.77 -1.61
N LEU A 56 -3.73 10.18 -0.48
CA LEU A 56 -4.01 10.87 0.78
C LEU A 56 -2.79 10.78 1.72
N PRO A 57 -2.51 11.81 2.55
CA PRO A 57 -3.30 13.04 2.74
C PRO A 57 -2.94 14.19 1.78
N ASP A 58 -2.13 13.94 0.73
CA ASP A 58 -1.63 14.97 -0.17
C ASP A 58 -2.70 15.65 -1.02
N ASN A 59 -3.54 14.87 -1.70
CA ASN A 59 -4.44 15.41 -2.70
C ASN A 59 -5.77 14.67 -2.74
N GLU A 60 -6.79 15.27 -2.12
CA GLU A 60 -8.15 14.73 -2.10
C GLU A 60 -8.73 14.57 -3.52
N MET A 61 -8.46 15.52 -4.42
CA MET A 61 -8.98 15.46 -5.79
C MET A 61 -8.41 14.26 -6.54
N LYS A 62 -7.09 14.03 -6.46
CA LYS A 62 -6.45 12.84 -7.03
C LYS A 62 -6.98 11.56 -6.41
N ALA A 63 -7.19 11.54 -5.09
CA ALA A 63 -7.80 10.40 -4.40
C ALA A 63 -9.18 10.06 -4.98
N ARG A 64 -10.05 11.06 -5.15
CA ARG A 64 -11.38 10.87 -5.76
C ARG A 64 -11.29 10.40 -7.20
N THR A 65 -10.39 10.97 -8.00
CA THR A 65 -10.16 10.53 -9.38
C THR A 65 -9.69 9.08 -9.44
N ALA A 66 -8.75 8.67 -8.57
CA ALA A 66 -8.27 7.30 -8.49
C ALA A 66 -9.38 6.32 -8.07
N ALA A 67 -10.24 6.69 -7.11
CA ALA A 67 -11.41 5.88 -6.76
C ALA A 67 -12.33 5.66 -7.98
N VAL A 68 -12.67 6.74 -8.69
CA VAL A 68 -13.53 6.70 -9.88
C VAL A 68 -12.95 5.81 -10.98
N ASP A 69 -11.66 5.96 -11.30
CA ASP A 69 -10.98 5.16 -12.32
C ASP A 69 -11.00 3.65 -11.99
N TYR A 70 -10.73 3.29 -10.73
CA TYR A 70 -10.75 1.89 -10.32
C TYR A 70 -12.17 1.30 -10.27
N LEU A 71 -13.20 2.09 -9.93
CA LEU A 71 -14.59 1.64 -10.03
C LEU A 71 -14.98 1.36 -11.49
N GLN A 72 -14.64 2.26 -12.42
CA GLN A 72 -14.90 2.09 -13.86
C GLN A 72 -14.20 0.86 -14.42
N LYS A 73 -12.92 0.64 -14.07
CA LYS A 73 -12.16 -0.56 -14.46
C LYS A 73 -12.80 -1.86 -13.97
N ASN A 74 -13.57 -1.80 -12.88
CA ASN A 74 -14.32 -2.93 -12.32
C ASN A 74 -15.79 -2.99 -12.78
N ASN A 75 -16.18 -2.23 -13.82
CA ASN A 75 -17.54 -2.16 -14.36
C ASN A 75 -18.59 -1.71 -13.31
N VAL A 76 -18.18 -0.80 -12.44
CA VAL A 76 -19.04 -0.15 -11.45
C VAL A 76 -19.23 1.30 -11.87
N ASP A 77 -20.49 1.77 -11.87
CA ASP A 77 -20.82 3.16 -12.20
C ASP A 77 -20.47 4.08 -11.02
N PRO A 78 -19.47 4.96 -11.15
CA PRO A 78 -19.03 5.81 -10.05
C PRO A 78 -20.10 6.82 -9.61
N SER A 79 -21.08 7.13 -10.45
CA SER A 79 -22.18 8.07 -10.10
C SER A 79 -23.15 7.50 -9.07
N LEU A 80 -23.20 6.17 -8.94
CA LEU A 80 -24.00 5.47 -7.95
C LEU A 80 -23.26 5.25 -6.62
N ALA A 81 -21.94 5.47 -6.61
CA ALA A 81 -21.10 5.28 -5.45
C ALA A 81 -20.97 6.59 -4.64
N LEU A 82 -21.20 6.50 -3.33
CA LEU A 82 -20.91 7.57 -2.39
C LEU A 82 -19.45 7.48 -1.94
N ILE A 83 -18.64 8.45 -2.36
CA ILE A 83 -17.22 8.56 -1.99
C ILE A 83 -17.06 9.68 -0.95
N THR A 84 -16.67 9.32 0.27
CA THR A 84 -16.48 10.24 1.39
C THR A 84 -15.03 10.20 1.86
N VAL A 85 -14.38 11.35 1.92
CA VAL A 85 -13.02 11.50 2.46
C VAL A 85 -13.14 11.97 3.91
N GLY A 86 -12.33 11.40 4.80
CA GLY A 86 -12.29 11.78 6.20
C GLY A 86 -11.81 13.22 6.39
N VAL A 87 -12.27 13.89 7.44
CA VAL A 87 -11.93 15.29 7.76
C VAL A 87 -10.42 15.45 8.00
N ASP A 88 -9.77 14.41 8.50
CA ASP A 88 -8.32 14.34 8.70
C ASP A 88 -7.52 14.12 7.41
N HIS A 89 -8.20 13.94 6.27
CA HIS A 89 -7.64 13.51 5.00
C HIS A 89 -6.80 12.22 5.10
N LYS A 90 -7.00 11.40 6.15
CA LYS A 90 -6.26 10.13 6.36
C LYS A 90 -7.13 8.90 6.09
N SER A 91 -8.35 9.09 5.60
CA SER A 91 -9.23 7.99 5.24
C SER A 91 -10.15 8.32 4.07
N ILE A 92 -10.56 7.28 3.35
CA ILE A 92 -11.59 7.37 2.32
C ILE A 92 -12.55 6.20 2.46
N GLN A 93 -13.84 6.47 2.26
CA GLN A 93 -14.91 5.49 2.36
C GLN A 93 -15.70 5.51 1.06
N ILE A 94 -16.01 4.31 0.55
CA ILE A 94 -16.84 4.12 -0.65
C ILE A 94 -18.04 3.26 -0.23
N GLU A 95 -19.24 3.73 -0.55
CA GLU A 95 -20.50 3.00 -0.35
C GLU A 95 -21.30 2.93 -1.65
N GLU A 96 -21.87 1.78 -1.96
CA GLU A 96 -22.74 1.63 -3.13
C GLU A 96 -23.85 0.61 -2.87
N VAL A 97 -24.99 0.85 -3.51
CA VAL A 97 -26.11 -0.09 -3.57
C VAL A 97 -26.38 -0.46 -5.03
N LYS A 98 -26.30 -1.76 -5.34
CA LYS A 98 -26.58 -2.30 -6.67
C LYS A 98 -27.84 -3.15 -6.65
N ASN A 99 -28.70 -2.98 -7.65
CA ASN A 99 -29.87 -3.84 -7.85
C ASN A 99 -29.49 -5.04 -8.73
N VAL A 100 -29.70 -6.26 -8.22
CA VAL A 100 -29.44 -7.51 -8.92
C VAL A 100 -30.78 -8.15 -9.28
N LYS A 101 -31.03 -8.31 -10.58
CA LYS A 101 -32.23 -8.98 -11.08
C LYS A 101 -32.11 -10.49 -10.86
N HIS A 102 -33.16 -11.11 -10.33
CA HIS A 102 -33.23 -12.57 -10.22
C HIS A 102 -33.61 -13.17 -11.57
N LEU A 103 -33.27 -14.44 -11.82
CA LEU A 103 -33.67 -15.17 -13.02
C LEU A 103 -34.95 -15.97 -12.77
N PHE A 104 -34.98 -16.79 -11.72
CA PHE A 104 -36.07 -17.75 -11.50
C PHE A 104 -37.10 -17.26 -10.46
N ALA A 105 -36.65 -16.50 -9.46
CA ALA A 105 -37.51 -15.95 -8.42
C ALA A 105 -38.57 -14.97 -8.97
N GLN A 106 -38.38 -14.48 -10.22
CA GLN A 106 -39.39 -13.72 -10.96
C GLN A 106 -40.72 -14.50 -11.09
N VAL A 107 -40.67 -15.84 -11.21
CA VAL A 107 -41.86 -16.70 -11.34
C VAL A 107 -42.77 -16.63 -10.11
N ILE A 108 -42.20 -16.33 -8.94
CA ILE A 108 -42.94 -16.15 -7.68
C ILE A 108 -43.07 -14.68 -7.27
N GLY A 109 -42.82 -13.74 -8.20
CA GLY A 109 -43.00 -12.31 -8.01
C GLY A 109 -41.80 -11.56 -7.39
N ILE A 110 -40.64 -12.22 -7.23
CA ILE A 110 -39.42 -11.58 -6.70
C ILE A 110 -38.51 -11.22 -7.86
N ASN A 111 -38.57 -9.95 -8.29
CA ASN A 111 -37.89 -9.52 -9.51
C ASN A 111 -36.40 -9.17 -9.31
N SER A 112 -36.04 -8.61 -8.17
CA SER A 112 -34.66 -8.21 -7.86
C SER A 112 -34.41 -8.07 -6.36
N SER A 113 -33.12 -7.98 -6.01
CA SER A 113 -32.66 -7.68 -4.66
C SER A 113 -31.59 -6.59 -4.69
N ASN A 114 -31.54 -5.77 -3.64
CA ASN A 114 -30.52 -4.75 -3.48
C ASN A 114 -29.35 -5.31 -2.66
N ILE A 115 -28.16 -5.26 -3.22
CA ILE A 115 -26.92 -5.54 -2.50
C ILE A 115 -26.25 -4.22 -2.11
N LYS A 116 -25.86 -4.08 -0.85
CA LYS A 116 -25.09 -2.93 -0.37
C LYS A 116 -23.65 -3.34 -0.13
N ALA A 117 -22.69 -2.54 -0.56
CA ALA A 117 -21.28 -2.69 -0.23
C ALA A 117 -20.73 -1.38 0.35
N LYS A 118 -19.82 -1.51 1.32
CA LYS A 118 -19.19 -0.40 2.04
C LYS A 118 -17.78 -0.80 2.41
N THR A 119 -16.84 0.07 2.11
CA THR A 119 -15.42 -0.11 2.45
C THR A 119 -14.82 1.20 2.90
N LYS A 120 -13.96 1.15 3.92
CA LYS A 120 -13.12 2.26 4.33
C LYS A 120 -11.65 1.87 4.17
N ALA A 121 -10.85 2.75 3.60
CA ALA A 121 -9.39 2.63 3.57
C ALA A 121 -8.79 3.76 4.40
N VAL A 122 -7.66 3.49 5.05
CA VAL A 122 -6.96 4.43 5.93
C VAL A 122 -5.47 4.47 5.60
N VAL A 123 -4.87 5.66 5.73
CA VAL A 123 -3.42 5.83 5.83
C VAL A 123 -3.00 5.95 7.29
N ALA A 124 -1.91 5.29 7.65
CA ALA A 124 -1.30 5.37 8.97
C ALA A 124 0.21 5.16 8.84
N PRO A 125 1.01 5.53 9.85
CA PRO A 125 2.46 5.39 9.79
C PRO A 125 2.89 3.96 9.41
N ALA A 126 3.91 3.86 8.56
CA ALA A 126 4.44 2.59 8.09
C ALA A 126 5.03 1.79 9.26
N LYS A 127 4.52 0.57 9.49
CA LYS A 127 5.01 -0.33 10.53
C LYS A 127 6.21 -1.13 10.06
N SER A 128 6.18 -1.59 8.82
CA SER A 128 7.22 -2.43 8.24
C SER A 128 7.29 -2.21 6.74
N VAL A 129 8.49 -2.08 6.19
CA VAL A 129 8.73 -1.95 4.75
C VAL A 129 9.39 -3.23 4.26
N THR A 130 8.96 -3.72 3.09
CA THR A 130 9.54 -4.90 2.45
C THR A 130 10.03 -4.51 1.07
N GLY A 131 11.32 -4.72 0.81
CA GLY A 131 11.94 -4.37 -0.47
C GLY A 131 12.23 -2.88 -0.65
N GLY A 132 13.26 -2.58 -1.43
CA GLY A 132 13.58 -1.21 -1.87
C GLY A 132 14.27 -0.31 -0.83
N ILE A 133 14.49 -0.79 0.39
CA ILE A 133 15.06 0.00 1.49
C ILE A 133 16.52 0.30 1.19
N ARG A 134 16.93 1.57 1.29
CA ARG A 134 18.32 1.97 1.10
C ARG A 134 19.14 1.74 2.37
N PRO A 135 20.43 1.40 2.27
CA PRO A 135 21.29 1.02 3.40
C PRO A 135 21.79 2.26 4.15
N PHE A 136 20.91 3.23 4.36
CA PHE A 136 21.16 4.46 5.09
C PHE A 136 20.10 4.57 6.18
N ALA A 137 20.52 4.65 7.44
CA ALA A 137 19.64 5.02 8.54
C ALA A 137 19.78 6.50 8.83
N VAL A 138 18.69 7.16 9.14
CA VAL A 138 18.68 8.58 9.51
C VAL A 138 18.26 8.67 10.98
N GLU A 139 19.03 9.38 11.79
CA GLU A 139 18.63 9.64 13.18
C GLU A 139 17.33 10.45 13.19
N VAL A 140 16.39 10.17 14.09
CA VAL A 140 15.12 10.88 14.11
C VAL A 140 15.32 12.36 14.49
N TYR A 141 14.83 13.28 13.66
CA TYR A 141 14.82 14.72 13.95
C TYR A 141 13.51 15.37 13.50
N LYS A 142 13.31 16.63 13.90
CA LYS A 142 12.17 17.44 13.45
C LYS A 142 12.45 17.98 12.05
N PHE A 143 11.65 17.57 11.07
CA PHE A 143 11.75 18.02 9.68
C PHE A 143 10.43 18.63 9.19
N SER A 144 10.51 19.42 8.12
CA SER A 144 9.36 19.84 7.33
C SER A 144 9.44 19.23 5.93
N TYR A 145 8.28 18.87 5.37
CA TYR A 145 8.23 18.33 4.01
C TYR A 145 8.75 19.35 3.00
N GLY A 146 9.55 18.87 2.04
CA GLY A 146 10.16 19.70 1.01
C GLY A 146 11.41 20.48 1.43
N ASP A 147 11.76 20.51 2.73
CA ASP A 147 13.02 21.12 3.15
C ASP A 147 14.20 20.34 2.57
N LEU A 148 15.15 21.06 1.95
CA LEU A 148 16.38 20.48 1.47
C LEU A 148 17.28 20.19 2.66
N VAL A 149 17.62 18.92 2.86
CA VAL A 149 18.52 18.47 3.91
C VAL A 149 19.75 17.82 3.31
N THR A 150 20.90 18.13 3.90
CA THR A 150 22.13 17.39 3.65
C THR A 150 22.30 16.36 4.74
N LEU A 151 22.16 15.09 4.39
CA LEU A 151 22.45 13.97 5.27
C LEU A 151 23.97 13.79 5.35
N LYS A 152 24.52 13.80 6.58
CA LYS A 152 25.95 13.55 6.90
C LYS A 152 26.15 12.43 7.92
N GLU A 153 27.30 11.75 7.86
CA GLU A 153 27.68 10.69 8.81
C GLU A 153 27.98 11.18 10.24
N ASP A 154 28.25 12.48 10.39
CA ASP A 154 28.53 13.12 11.67
C ASP A 154 27.58 14.29 11.93
N ALA A 155 27.36 14.60 13.21
CA ALA A 155 26.64 15.80 13.61
C ALA A 155 27.40 17.07 13.18
N GLY A 156 26.68 18.02 12.58
CA GLY A 156 27.22 19.32 12.17
C GLY A 156 26.23 20.46 12.41
N ASP A 157 26.75 21.69 12.49
CA ASP A 157 25.96 22.90 12.64
C ASP A 157 25.31 23.29 11.29
N GLY A 158 23.97 23.29 11.22
CA GLY A 158 23.18 23.67 10.04
C GLY A 158 21.90 22.84 9.83
N TYR A 159 21.24 22.99 8.66
CA TYR A 159 20.14 22.11 8.21
C TYR A 159 20.71 20.75 7.74
N SER A 160 21.34 20.00 8.66
CA SER A 160 21.92 18.69 8.41
C SER A 160 21.25 17.62 9.26
N GLY A 161 20.74 16.57 8.61
CA GLY A 161 20.27 15.36 9.27
C GLY A 161 21.44 14.39 9.46
N ASN A 162 21.59 13.85 10.66
CA ASN A 162 22.59 12.82 10.90
C ASN A 162 22.11 11.50 10.28
N TYR A 163 22.97 10.81 9.53
CA TYR A 163 22.70 9.50 8.96
C TYR A 163 23.90 8.57 9.14
N GLY A 164 23.71 7.28 8.92
CA GLY A 164 24.78 6.30 8.93
C GLY A 164 24.51 5.21 7.92
N ALA A 165 25.58 4.66 7.34
CA ALA A 165 25.46 3.41 6.61
C ALA A 165 24.99 2.30 7.57
N VAL A 166 24.10 1.43 7.09
CA VAL A 166 23.60 0.28 7.86
C VAL A 166 23.74 -1.02 7.08
N SER A 167 24.00 -2.08 7.82
CA SER A 167 24.20 -3.43 7.33
C SER A 167 22.85 -4.10 7.11
N LEU A 168 22.44 -4.23 5.85
CA LEU A 168 21.16 -4.83 5.47
C LEU A 168 21.39 -6.13 4.69
N GLY A 169 21.12 -7.27 5.30
CA GLY A 169 21.34 -8.59 4.69
C GLY A 169 22.81 -9.03 4.58
N GLY A 170 23.72 -8.27 5.18
CA GLY A 170 25.16 -8.56 5.22
C GLY A 170 25.98 -7.27 5.27
N SER A 171 27.25 -7.41 5.67
CA SER A 171 28.20 -6.30 5.79
C SER A 171 29.17 -6.22 4.61
N GLY A 172 29.83 -5.07 4.47
CA GLY A 172 30.84 -4.79 3.47
C GLY A 172 30.35 -3.94 2.29
N GLU A 173 31.28 -3.20 1.69
CA GLU A 173 31.03 -2.21 0.64
C GLU A 173 30.30 -2.80 -0.59
N SER A 174 30.54 -4.06 -0.93
CA SER A 174 29.84 -4.71 -2.05
C SER A 174 28.34 -4.85 -1.80
N VAL A 175 27.96 -5.28 -0.58
CA VAL A 175 26.55 -5.44 -0.17
C VAL A 175 25.90 -4.07 -0.03
N PHE A 176 26.60 -3.14 0.62
CA PHE A 176 26.16 -1.74 0.74
C PHE A 176 25.88 -1.13 -0.64
N ARG A 177 26.81 -1.24 -1.58
CA ARG A 177 26.64 -0.70 -2.94
C ARG A 177 25.45 -1.33 -3.66
N ALA A 178 25.27 -2.65 -3.57
CA ALA A 178 24.13 -3.32 -4.18
C ALA A 178 22.79 -2.82 -3.59
N ASN A 179 22.71 -2.70 -2.26
CA ASN A 179 21.53 -2.17 -1.59
C ASN A 179 21.29 -0.68 -1.88
N ALA A 180 22.35 0.12 -2.03
CA ALA A 180 22.22 1.55 -2.36
C ALA A 180 21.68 1.78 -3.77
N LEU A 181 22.05 0.90 -4.72
CA LEU A 181 21.57 0.97 -6.10
C LEU A 181 20.16 0.37 -6.25
N TYR A 182 19.94 -0.82 -5.69
CA TYR A 182 18.75 -1.64 -6.00
C TYR A 182 17.78 -1.80 -4.83
N GLY A 183 18.19 -1.42 -3.63
CA GLY A 183 17.44 -1.60 -2.40
C GLY A 183 17.61 -2.98 -1.81
N TYR A 184 17.59 -3.04 -0.48
CA TYR A 184 17.52 -4.28 0.27
C TYR A 184 16.15 -4.94 0.06
N SER A 185 16.13 -6.24 -0.22
CA SER A 185 14.92 -7.00 -0.56
C SER A 185 14.16 -7.54 0.65
N GLY A 186 14.77 -7.53 1.84
CA GLY A 186 14.14 -8.05 3.06
C GLY A 186 13.11 -7.09 3.65
N THR A 187 12.55 -7.51 4.79
CA THR A 187 11.61 -6.73 5.57
C THR A 187 12.32 -6.13 6.77
N ILE A 188 12.08 -4.84 7.03
CA ILE A 188 12.45 -4.17 8.28
C ILE A 188 11.17 -3.65 8.91
N SER A 189 11.04 -3.81 10.22
CA SER A 189 9.91 -3.35 11.03
C SER A 189 10.38 -2.34 12.07
N VAL A 190 9.48 -1.44 12.47
CA VAL A 190 9.69 -0.62 13.66
C VAL A 190 9.79 -1.53 14.89
N GLY A 191 10.81 -1.31 15.70
CA GLY A 191 11.18 -2.17 16.82
C GLY A 191 12.33 -3.14 16.51
N ASP A 192 12.72 -3.30 15.24
CA ASP A 192 13.88 -4.09 14.86
C ASP A 192 15.18 -3.37 15.21
N TYR A 193 16.22 -4.16 15.46
CA TYR A 193 17.59 -3.67 15.58
C TYR A 193 18.35 -3.95 14.28
N ILE A 194 19.00 -2.93 13.73
CA ILE A 194 19.85 -3.05 12.53
C ILE A 194 21.26 -2.60 12.89
N ASP A 195 22.27 -3.27 12.35
CA ASP A 195 23.66 -2.93 12.64
C ASP A 195 24.13 -1.76 11.77
N THR A 196 24.88 -0.83 12.35
CA THR A 196 25.63 0.17 11.60
C THR A 196 26.72 -0.50 10.76
N GLU A 197 27.01 0.08 9.60
CA GLU A 197 28.07 -0.37 8.72
C GLU A 197 29.27 0.58 8.87
N PRO A 198 30.37 0.15 9.51
CA PRO A 198 31.52 1.01 9.69
C PRO A 198 32.28 1.21 8.37
N GLY A 199 32.81 2.41 8.17
CA GLY A 199 33.63 2.77 7.02
C GLY A 199 32.92 3.73 6.09
N ASN A 200 33.69 4.54 5.37
CA ASN A 200 33.14 5.71 4.67
C ASN A 200 32.37 5.39 3.38
N MET A 201 32.33 4.11 2.97
CA MET A 201 31.68 3.59 1.74
C MET A 201 31.96 4.37 0.46
N ALA A 202 33.10 5.06 0.41
CA ALA A 202 33.41 6.08 -0.59
C ALA A 202 33.40 5.56 -2.04
N GLY A 203 33.72 4.29 -2.25
CA GLY A 203 33.77 3.67 -3.58
C GLY A 203 32.38 3.46 -4.20
N ALA A 204 31.32 3.39 -3.39
CA ALA A 204 29.95 3.32 -3.89
C ALA A 204 29.42 4.68 -4.40
N CYS A 205 30.03 5.80 -3.99
CA CYS A 205 29.49 7.15 -4.24
C CYS A 205 29.28 7.44 -5.73
N ASN A 206 30.27 7.14 -6.58
CA ASN A 206 30.20 7.45 -8.01
C ASN A 206 29.14 6.59 -8.72
N ASP A 207 29.01 5.31 -8.33
CA ASP A 207 28.02 4.40 -8.89
C ASP A 207 26.60 4.86 -8.52
N ILE A 208 26.38 5.23 -7.25
CA ILE A 208 25.12 5.78 -6.76
C ILE A 208 24.79 7.08 -7.51
N LYS A 209 25.74 8.01 -7.61
CA LYS A 209 25.56 9.28 -8.32
C LYS A 209 25.20 9.05 -9.78
N LYS A 210 25.88 8.14 -10.46
CA LYS A 210 25.58 7.77 -11.85
C LYS A 210 24.18 7.17 -11.97
N TYR A 211 23.78 6.32 -11.03
CA TYR A 211 22.48 5.68 -11.01
C TYR A 211 21.35 6.71 -10.86
N ILE A 212 21.36 7.56 -9.84
CA ILE A 212 20.31 8.58 -9.64
C ILE A 212 20.23 9.58 -10.80
N ASN A 213 21.37 9.89 -11.43
CA ASN A 213 21.44 10.79 -12.58
C ASN A 213 21.06 10.13 -13.91
N SER A 214 20.75 8.83 -13.92
CA SER A 214 20.15 8.18 -15.09
C SER A 214 18.65 8.50 -15.26
N GLU A 215 18.01 9.01 -14.21
CA GLU A 215 16.64 9.54 -14.27
C GLU A 215 16.65 11.07 -14.24
N TYR A 216 15.91 11.66 -15.18
CA TYR A 216 15.65 13.09 -15.27
C TYR A 216 14.29 13.42 -14.65
N SER A 217 14.27 13.66 -13.35
CA SER A 217 13.10 14.15 -12.60
C SER A 217 13.51 15.33 -11.71
N THR A 218 12.53 16.02 -11.13
CA THR A 218 12.77 17.03 -10.09
C THR A 218 11.91 16.72 -8.86
N PHE A 219 12.21 17.35 -7.72
CA PHE A 219 11.39 17.20 -6.52
C PHE A 219 9.91 17.58 -6.76
N ASP A 220 9.65 18.59 -7.58
CA ASP A 220 8.28 19.01 -7.89
C ASP A 220 7.57 18.07 -8.87
N ASN A 221 8.33 17.24 -9.60
CA ASN A 221 7.80 16.35 -10.63
C ASN A 221 8.67 15.09 -10.79
N PHE A 222 8.30 14.05 -10.06
CA PHE A 222 8.90 12.72 -10.15
C PHE A 222 7.82 11.63 -10.17
N PRO A 223 8.04 10.51 -10.88
CA PRO A 223 7.11 9.40 -10.88
C PRO A 223 7.16 8.65 -9.54
N ARG A 224 6.09 7.92 -9.21
CA ARG A 224 5.97 7.21 -7.93
C ARG A 224 7.04 6.12 -7.73
N ASP A 225 7.53 5.56 -8.81
CA ASP A 225 8.61 4.55 -8.89
C ASP A 225 9.98 5.17 -9.18
N SER A 226 10.14 6.48 -8.97
CA SER A 226 11.38 7.21 -9.18
C SER A 226 12.56 6.53 -8.47
N ILE A 227 13.67 6.37 -9.20
CA ILE A 227 14.91 5.83 -8.62
C ILE A 227 15.56 6.78 -7.60
N ARG A 228 15.12 8.05 -7.59
CA ARG A 228 15.53 9.08 -6.63
C ARG A 228 14.69 9.06 -5.36
N LEU A 229 13.56 8.35 -5.35
CA LEU A 229 12.73 8.20 -4.15
C LEU A 229 13.27 7.06 -3.29
N TRP A 230 13.94 7.41 -2.20
CA TRP A 230 14.60 6.46 -1.31
C TRP A 230 13.85 6.32 -0.01
N ILE A 231 13.57 5.08 0.38
CA ILE A 231 13.01 4.75 1.69
C ILE A 231 14.17 4.38 2.61
N MET A 232 14.24 5.04 3.75
CA MET A 232 15.28 4.86 4.76
C MET A 232 14.65 4.58 6.13
N PRO A 233 15.21 3.66 6.93
CA PRO A 233 14.85 3.53 8.34
C PRO A 233 15.23 4.79 9.12
N LEU A 234 14.35 5.21 10.02
CA LEU A 234 14.66 6.18 11.05
C LEU A 234 15.07 5.43 12.31
N VAL A 235 16.15 5.88 12.95
CA VAL A 235 16.67 5.27 14.18
C VAL A 235 16.67 6.25 15.35
N ASP A 236 16.67 5.71 16.56
CA ASP A 236 16.64 6.49 17.80
C ASP A 236 17.90 7.33 18.00
N SER A 237 19.09 6.74 17.78
CA SER A 237 20.35 7.46 17.74
C SER A 237 21.40 6.76 16.89
N LEU A 238 22.26 7.57 16.28
CA LEU A 238 23.45 7.12 15.56
C LEU A 238 24.75 7.43 16.30
N ALA A 239 24.67 7.88 17.56
CA ALA A 239 25.83 8.16 18.42
C ALA A 239 26.48 6.86 18.94
N VAL A 240 26.90 5.99 18.02
CA VAL A 240 27.50 4.68 18.29
C VAL A 240 28.90 4.58 17.68
N SER A 241 29.80 3.83 18.32
CA SER A 241 31.16 3.63 17.83
C SER A 241 31.36 2.21 17.31
N GLY A 242 31.88 2.11 16.09
CA GLY A 242 32.04 0.84 15.37
C GLY A 242 30.72 0.28 14.86
N GLN A 243 30.71 -1.03 14.58
CA GLN A 243 29.50 -1.76 14.22
C GLN A 243 28.66 -2.00 15.48
N LYS A 244 27.50 -1.37 15.56
CA LYS A 244 26.57 -1.45 16.69
C LYS A 244 25.14 -1.49 16.19
N SER A 245 24.30 -2.20 16.91
CA SER A 245 22.88 -2.27 16.62
C SER A 245 22.17 -0.99 17.07
N VAL A 246 21.37 -0.42 16.18
CA VAL A 246 20.53 0.77 16.41
C VAL A 246 19.06 0.39 16.24
N LEU A 247 18.18 1.03 17.02
CA LEU A 247 16.76 0.69 17.04
C LEU A 247 16.02 1.44 15.94
N VAL A 248 15.29 0.72 15.09
CA VAL A 248 14.39 1.31 14.10
C VAL A 248 13.14 1.84 14.79
N VAL A 249 12.93 3.15 14.72
CA VAL A 249 11.79 3.86 15.33
C VAL A 249 10.75 4.32 14.31
N GLY A 250 11.06 4.24 13.01
CA GLY A 250 10.17 4.65 11.94
C GLY A 250 10.84 4.52 10.57
N PHE A 251 10.20 5.13 9.56
CA PHE A 251 10.73 5.20 8.21
C PHE A 251 10.43 6.57 7.61
N ALA A 252 11.29 7.01 6.68
CA ALA A 252 11.09 8.23 5.92
C ALA A 252 11.35 7.98 4.43
N ALA A 253 10.69 8.78 3.59
CA ALA A 253 10.99 8.87 2.17
C ALA A 253 11.74 10.16 1.87
N PHE A 254 12.79 10.05 1.06
CA PHE A 254 13.59 11.16 0.59
C PHE A 254 13.60 11.17 -0.93
N TYR A 255 13.37 12.32 -1.53
CA TYR A 255 13.75 12.56 -2.92
C TYR A 255 15.21 12.99 -2.94
N VAL A 256 16.09 12.14 -3.47
CA VAL A 256 17.53 12.37 -3.51
C VAL A 256 17.90 13.21 -4.73
N GLU A 257 18.38 14.42 -4.48
CA GLU A 257 18.81 15.38 -5.50
C GLU A 257 20.25 15.14 -5.93
N ASP A 258 21.15 14.88 -4.97
CA ASP A 258 22.57 14.67 -5.26
C ASP A 258 23.21 13.74 -4.23
N VAL A 259 24.29 13.09 -4.66
CA VAL A 259 25.17 12.29 -3.81
C VAL A 259 26.60 12.69 -4.13
N THR A 260 27.33 13.11 -3.10
CA THR A 260 28.70 13.61 -3.23
C THR A 260 29.65 12.89 -2.30
N ASN A 261 30.92 12.82 -2.71
CA ASN A 261 32.00 12.37 -1.84
C ASN A 261 32.67 13.61 -1.26
N ASN A 262 32.58 13.81 0.05
CA ASN A 262 33.24 14.89 0.76
C ASN A 262 34.30 14.30 1.69
N SER A 263 35.58 14.53 1.38
CA SER A 263 36.71 14.07 2.18
C SER A 263 36.71 12.55 2.46
N GLY A 264 36.25 11.76 1.48
CA GLY A 264 36.18 10.31 1.58
C GLY A 264 34.89 9.77 2.17
N LYS A 265 33.95 10.62 2.62
CA LYS A 265 32.63 10.23 3.13
C LYS A 265 31.54 10.53 2.12
N ILE A 266 30.52 9.68 2.08
CA ILE A 266 29.32 9.96 1.29
C ILE A 266 28.52 11.08 1.98
N GLU A 267 27.97 11.99 1.20
CA GLU A 267 26.95 12.95 1.62
C GLU A 267 25.76 12.80 0.66
N VAL A 268 24.55 12.71 1.22
CA VAL A 268 23.31 12.59 0.45
C VAL A 268 22.52 13.88 0.64
N LYS A 269 22.19 14.56 -0.47
CA LYS A 269 21.30 15.72 -0.45
C LYS A 269 19.94 15.31 -0.96
N GLY A 270 18.92 15.56 -0.16
CA GLY A 270 17.56 15.22 -0.53
C GLY A 270 16.53 16.01 0.24
N ARG A 271 15.28 15.88 -0.19
CA ARG A 271 14.13 16.52 0.45
C ARG A 271 13.23 15.46 1.04
N PHE A 272 12.69 15.72 2.24
CA PHE A 272 11.66 14.86 2.80
C PHE A 272 10.42 14.89 1.93
N VAL A 273 9.93 13.70 1.61
CA VAL A 273 8.72 13.49 0.84
C VAL A 273 7.70 12.84 1.76
N ARG A 274 6.50 13.42 1.79
CA ARG A 274 5.34 12.69 2.30
C ARG A 274 4.99 11.61 1.30
N PHE A 275 5.01 10.35 1.72
CA PHE A 275 4.79 9.24 0.80
C PHE A 275 4.00 8.12 1.44
N VAL A 276 3.13 7.49 0.65
CA VAL A 276 2.33 6.33 1.06
C VAL A 276 2.84 5.10 0.33
N LEU A 277 3.02 3.99 1.04
CA LEU A 277 3.36 2.69 0.47
C LEU A 277 2.20 1.70 0.63
N ASN A 278 2.22 0.64 -0.17
CA ASN A 278 1.41 -0.54 0.15
C ASN A 278 2.18 -1.39 1.16
N CYS A 279 2.07 -1.05 2.45
CA CYS A 279 2.79 -1.73 3.52
C CYS A 279 1.94 -1.81 4.81
N PRO A 280 2.23 -2.74 5.73
CA PRO A 280 1.58 -2.80 7.03
C PRO A 280 1.73 -1.48 7.80
N VAL A 281 0.67 -1.11 8.52
CA VAL A 281 0.60 0.15 9.28
C VAL A 281 0.27 -0.07 10.75
N ASP A 282 0.68 0.89 11.58
CA ASP A 282 0.34 0.95 13.00
C ASP A 282 -0.01 2.39 13.40
N THR A 283 -1.19 2.57 13.98
CA THR A 283 -1.72 3.88 14.36
C THR A 283 -1.11 4.42 15.66
N ASN A 284 -0.38 3.59 16.41
CA ASN A 284 0.29 3.99 17.64
C ASN A 284 1.71 4.52 17.40
N LEU A 285 2.23 4.38 16.19
CA LEU A 285 3.54 4.90 15.82
C LEU A 285 3.48 6.41 15.60
N ASN A 286 4.63 7.05 15.79
CA ASN A 286 4.79 8.47 15.51
C ASN A 286 4.70 8.72 14.00
N ASP A 287 4.20 9.89 13.63
CA ASP A 287 4.13 10.32 12.24
C ASP A 287 5.53 10.74 11.75
N THR A 288 6.12 9.92 10.88
CA THR A 288 7.45 10.14 10.29
C THR A 288 7.38 10.45 8.79
N GLY A 289 6.18 10.71 8.27
CA GLY A 289 5.95 11.07 6.87
C GLY A 289 6.01 9.96 5.84
N LEU A 290 6.42 8.74 6.25
CA LEU A 290 6.14 7.53 5.49
C LEU A 290 4.90 6.83 6.06
N TYR A 291 3.89 6.68 5.21
CA TYR A 291 2.65 6.01 5.54
C TYR A 291 2.54 4.68 4.81
N GLY A 292 1.73 3.78 5.35
CA GLY A 292 1.15 2.69 4.58
C GLY A 292 -0.35 2.89 4.39
N ALA A 293 -0.95 2.05 3.56
CA ALA A 293 -2.39 2.00 3.34
C ALA A 293 -2.95 0.63 3.71
N LYS A 294 -4.14 0.61 4.33
CA LYS A 294 -4.90 -0.63 4.52
C LYS A 294 -6.41 -0.40 4.43
N LEU A 295 -7.13 -1.47 4.14
CA LEU A 295 -8.57 -1.52 4.39
C LEU A 295 -8.84 -1.56 5.90
N SER A 296 -9.74 -0.70 6.34
CA SER A 296 -10.35 -0.72 7.66
C SER A 296 -11.73 -1.35 7.52
N LYS A 297 -11.88 -2.55 8.07
CA LYS A 297 -13.19 -3.18 8.23
C LYS A 297 -13.99 -2.49 9.32
#